data_AF-G2KLU1-F1
#
_entry.id   AF-G2KLU1-F1
#
_cell.length_a   1.000
_cell.length_b   1.000
_cell.length_c   1.000
_cell.angle_alpha   90.00
_cell.angle_beta   90.00
_cell.angle_gamma   90.00
#
_symmetry.space_group_name_H-M   'P 1'
#
loop_
_entity.id
_entity.type
_entity.pdbx_description
1 polymer ?
#
loop_
_entity_poly.entity_id
_entity_poly.type
_entity_poly.pdbx_seq_one_letter_code
_entity_poly.pdbx_strand_id
1 'polypeptide(L)'
;MVRRIMSTEASSKKSEGSPKARASAARLAAVQAVYQIMTNDQSARAVIDEFRLHRFGQTVDGQDMVVPDGMMFTTIVNGVYDRLNEMESYIANASGRPVTDKPKEPLLHAIMLCGAYEMADSPDVDGPVIISDYLDVTHAFYEQGEARLVNGVLDKLFKALR
;
A
#
# COMPACT_ATOMS: atom_id res chain seq x y z
N MET A 1 26.61 -44.66 -25.86
CA MET A 1 25.78 -43.63 -26.54
C MET A 1 24.40 -43.65 -25.90
N VAL A 2 23.82 -42.47 -25.67
CA VAL A 2 22.50 -42.18 -25.04
C VAL A 2 22.50 -42.06 -23.50
N ARG A 3 23.05 -40.95 -22.99
CA ARG A 3 22.48 -40.22 -21.85
C ARG A 3 21.36 -39.35 -22.39
N ARG A 4 20.12 -39.41 -21.86
CA ARG A 4 19.20 -38.25 -21.93
C ARG A 4 18.04 -38.30 -20.91
N ILE A 5 18.16 -37.38 -19.94
CA ILE A 5 17.14 -36.52 -19.32
C ILE A 5 16.14 -37.17 -18.35
N MET A 6 16.48 -37.03 -17.07
CA MET A 6 15.50 -36.70 -16.04
C MET A 6 14.91 -35.32 -16.36
N SER A 7 13.60 -35.27 -16.59
CA SER A 7 12.84 -34.02 -16.66
C SER A 7 12.82 -33.40 -15.27
N THR A 8 13.71 -32.42 -15.04
CA THR A 8 13.49 -31.42 -14.00
C THR A 8 12.44 -30.44 -14.50
N GLU A 9 11.26 -30.48 -13.89
CA GLU A 9 10.28 -29.39 -14.00
C GLU A 9 10.96 -28.10 -13.54
N ALA A 10 11.22 -27.21 -14.48
CA ALA A 10 11.65 -25.87 -14.18
C ALA A 10 10.46 -25.13 -13.56
N SER A 11 10.44 -25.04 -12.23
CA SER A 11 9.60 -24.07 -11.51
C SER A 11 9.92 -22.68 -12.08
N SER A 12 8.96 -22.10 -12.79
CA SER A 12 9.03 -20.75 -13.34
C SER A 12 9.30 -19.78 -12.19
N LYS A 13 10.51 -19.22 -12.14
CA LYS A 13 10.82 -18.12 -11.22
C LYS A 13 9.97 -16.91 -11.64
N LYS A 14 8.88 -16.65 -10.92
CA LYS A 14 8.12 -15.38 -10.99
C LYS A 14 9.14 -14.24 -10.99
N SER A 15 9.17 -13.41 -12.02
CA SER A 15 10.14 -12.32 -12.11
C SER A 15 9.87 -11.33 -10.97
N GLU A 16 10.81 -11.24 -10.03
CA GLU A 16 10.84 -10.17 -9.05
C GLU A 16 10.99 -8.86 -9.85
N GLY A 17 9.93 -8.06 -9.96
CA GLY A 17 9.94 -6.82 -10.74
C GLY A 17 11.05 -5.84 -10.30
N SER A 18 11.23 -4.73 -11.02
CA SER A 18 12.20 -3.70 -10.62
C SER A 18 11.95 -3.22 -9.17
N PRO A 19 12.96 -2.68 -8.45
CA PRO A 19 12.76 -2.17 -7.10
C PRO A 19 11.59 -1.18 -7.00
N LYS A 20 11.44 -0.31 -8.00
CA LYS A 20 10.30 0.61 -8.12
C LYS A 20 8.97 -0.14 -8.25
N ALA A 21 8.88 -1.12 -9.15
CA ALA A 21 7.66 -1.90 -9.33
C ALA A 21 7.26 -2.68 -8.07
N ARG A 22 8.25 -3.22 -7.34
CA ARG A 22 8.03 -3.92 -6.07
C ARG A 22 7.54 -2.98 -4.97
N ALA A 23 8.06 -1.75 -4.91
CA ALA A 23 7.59 -0.71 -3.99
C ALA A 23 6.15 -0.26 -4.32
N SER A 24 5.84 -0.01 -5.59
CA SER A 24 4.46 0.29 -6.01
C SER A 24 3.49 -0.84 -5.67
N ALA A 25 3.89 -2.10 -5.90
CA ALA A 25 3.11 -3.27 -5.50
C ALA A 25 2.96 -3.39 -3.97
N ALA A 26 3.97 -3.01 -3.18
CA ALA A 26 3.88 -2.96 -1.72
C ALA A 26 2.88 -1.93 -1.21
N ARG A 27 2.84 -0.72 -1.81
CA ARG A 27 1.85 0.31 -1.45
C ARG A 27 0.44 -0.13 -1.77
N LEU A 28 0.22 -0.68 -2.97
CA LEU A 28 -1.09 -1.24 -3.34
C LEU A 28 -1.54 -2.34 -2.36
N ALA A 29 -0.64 -3.29 -2.06
CA ALA A 29 -0.95 -4.36 -1.11
C ALA A 29 -1.23 -3.81 0.31
N ALA A 30 -0.47 -2.81 0.76
CA ALA A 30 -0.64 -2.19 2.07
C ALA A 30 -2.00 -1.49 2.18
N VAL A 31 -2.41 -0.74 1.16
CA VAL A 31 -3.74 -0.11 1.10
C VAL A 31 -4.86 -1.15 1.19
N GLN A 32 -4.74 -2.25 0.44
CA GLN A 32 -5.73 -3.34 0.51
C GLN A 32 -5.78 -4.00 1.89
N ALA A 33 -4.62 -4.21 2.53
CA ALA A 33 -4.53 -4.80 3.86
C ALA A 33 -5.12 -3.87 4.94
N VAL A 34 -4.78 -2.57 4.92
CA VAL A 34 -5.33 -1.57 5.83
C VAL A 34 -6.85 -1.45 5.66
N TYR A 35 -7.33 -1.42 4.42
CA TYR A 35 -8.76 -1.46 4.14
C TYR A 35 -9.44 -2.70 4.73
N GLN A 36 -8.84 -3.88 4.57
CA GLN A 36 -9.36 -5.13 5.13
C GLN A 36 -9.40 -5.12 6.67
N ILE A 37 -8.35 -4.59 7.32
CA ILE A 37 -8.29 -4.43 8.78
C ILE A 37 -9.44 -3.54 9.27
N MET A 38 -9.61 -2.37 8.65
CA MET A 38 -10.63 -1.39 9.03
C MET A 38 -12.05 -1.91 8.84
N THR A 39 -12.31 -2.70 7.80
CA THR A 39 -13.66 -3.13 7.43
C THR A 39 -14.09 -4.43 8.10
N ASN A 40 -13.14 -5.31 8.44
CA ASN A 40 -13.41 -6.63 8.99
C ASN A 40 -12.97 -6.82 10.46
N ASP A 41 -12.49 -5.75 11.11
CA ASP A 41 -11.98 -5.78 12.50
C ASP A 41 -10.95 -6.90 12.74
N GLN A 42 -10.03 -7.06 11.78
CA GLN A 42 -8.99 -8.09 11.81
C GLN A 42 -7.67 -7.53 12.36
N SER A 43 -6.92 -8.35 13.10
CA SER A 43 -5.57 -7.97 13.54
C SER A 43 -4.63 -7.78 12.34
N ALA A 44 -3.74 -6.77 12.41
CA ALA A 44 -2.72 -6.52 11.39
C ALA A 44 -1.87 -7.77 11.09
N ARG A 45 -1.47 -8.50 12.14
CA ARG A 45 -0.69 -9.74 12.01
C ARG A 45 -1.37 -10.76 11.10
N ALA A 46 -2.64 -11.08 11.37
CA ALA A 46 -3.38 -12.07 10.59
C ALA A 46 -3.49 -11.67 9.10
N VAL A 47 -3.76 -10.39 8.83
CA VAL A 47 -3.87 -9.88 7.46
C VAL A 47 -2.50 -9.87 6.76
N ILE A 48 -1.42 -9.49 7.43
CA ILE A 48 -0.06 -9.55 6.88
C ILE A 48 0.33 -10.98 6.52
N ASP A 49 0.07 -11.95 7.41
CA ASP A 49 0.37 -13.36 7.17
C ASP A 49 -0.43 -13.88 5.97
N GLU A 50 -1.73 -13.55 5.87
CA GLU A 50 -2.58 -13.90 4.73
C GLU A 50 -2.02 -13.36 3.40
N PHE A 51 -1.65 -12.07 3.35
CA PHE A 51 -1.13 -11.46 2.13
C PHE A 51 0.19 -12.10 1.67
N ARG A 52 1.10 -12.37 2.61
CA ARG A 52 2.40 -12.99 2.33
C ARG A 52 2.26 -14.43 1.85
N LEU A 53 1.34 -15.20 2.44
CA LEU A 53 1.16 -16.62 2.12
C LEU A 53 0.34 -16.84 0.84
N HIS A 54 -0.62 -15.97 0.56
CA HIS A 54 -1.64 -16.26 -0.46
C HIS A 54 -1.75 -15.24 -1.58
N ARG A 55 -1.42 -13.96 -1.32
CA ARG A 55 -1.71 -12.87 -2.29
C ARG A 55 -0.49 -12.39 -3.05
N PHE A 56 0.72 -12.57 -2.52
CA PHE A 56 1.94 -12.09 -3.16
C PHE A 56 2.25 -12.82 -4.47
N GLY A 57 2.37 -12.04 -5.54
CA GLY A 57 2.68 -12.55 -6.88
C GLY A 57 1.61 -13.50 -7.42
N GLN A 58 0.37 -13.42 -6.93
CA GLN A 58 -0.74 -14.18 -7.50
C GLN A 58 -0.99 -13.77 -8.95
N THR A 59 -1.57 -14.66 -9.73
CA THR A 59 -2.03 -14.34 -11.07
C THR A 59 -3.44 -13.77 -10.97
N VAL A 60 -3.65 -12.55 -11.47
CA VAL A 60 -4.97 -11.89 -11.51
C VAL A 60 -5.33 -11.69 -12.97
N ASP A 61 -6.51 -12.15 -13.39
CA ASP A 61 -7.00 -12.05 -14.77
C ASP A 61 -5.99 -12.55 -15.83
N GLY A 62 -5.27 -13.62 -15.49
CA GLY A 62 -4.25 -14.23 -16.36
C GLY A 62 -2.92 -13.46 -16.43
N GLN A 63 -2.74 -12.42 -15.61
CA GLN A 63 -1.49 -11.66 -15.50
C GLN A 63 -0.78 -11.95 -14.18
N ASP A 64 0.50 -12.28 -14.25
CA ASP A 64 1.33 -12.44 -13.06
C ASP A 64 1.59 -11.07 -12.43
N MET A 65 1.12 -10.91 -11.19
CA MET A 65 1.34 -9.68 -10.44
C MET A 65 2.79 -9.59 -9.96
N VAL A 66 3.31 -8.37 -9.92
CA VAL A 66 4.62 -8.09 -9.31
C VAL A 66 4.59 -8.49 -7.83
N VAL A 67 5.59 -9.26 -7.39
CA VAL A 67 5.76 -9.58 -5.98
C VAL A 67 6.12 -8.30 -5.21
N PRO A 68 5.32 -7.90 -4.20
CA PRO A 68 5.60 -6.72 -3.40
C PRO A 68 6.96 -6.75 -2.69
N ASP A 69 7.50 -5.59 -2.37
CA ASP A 69 8.49 -5.50 -1.30
C ASP A 69 7.81 -5.86 0.04
N GLY A 70 8.07 -7.07 0.52
CA GLY A 70 7.42 -7.60 1.72
C GLY A 70 7.84 -6.93 3.02
N MET A 71 9.01 -6.28 3.06
CA MET A 71 9.44 -5.51 4.23
C MET A 71 8.67 -4.19 4.26
N MET A 72 8.69 -3.45 3.14
CA MET A 72 7.96 -2.19 3.01
C MET A 72 6.46 -2.37 3.27
N PHE A 73 5.84 -3.40 2.69
CA PHE A 73 4.44 -3.74 2.94
C PHE A 73 4.15 -3.90 4.44
N THR A 74 4.95 -4.68 5.15
CA THR A 74 4.74 -4.96 6.57
C THR A 74 5.00 -3.74 7.45
N THR A 75 6.01 -2.94 7.11
CA THR A 75 6.28 -1.67 7.80
C THR A 75 5.09 -0.72 7.69
N ILE A 76 4.55 -0.52 6.48
CA ILE A 76 3.38 0.37 6.29
C ILE A 76 2.16 -0.15 7.05
N VAL A 77 1.81 -1.44 6.93
CA VAL A 77 0.59 -1.98 7.56
C VAL A 77 0.68 -1.93 9.09
N ASN A 78 1.79 -2.37 9.68
CA ASN A 78 1.96 -2.30 11.14
C ASN A 78 2.02 -0.84 11.60
N GLY A 79 2.74 0.01 10.87
CA GLY A 79 2.88 1.41 11.19
C GLY A 79 1.55 2.17 11.22
N VAL A 80 0.70 1.96 10.21
CA VAL A 80 -0.67 2.50 10.21
C VAL A 80 -1.49 1.94 11.37
N TYR A 81 -1.41 0.64 11.63
CA TYR A 81 -2.16 -0.01 12.72
C TYR A 81 -1.77 0.54 14.10
N ASP A 82 -0.47 0.61 14.38
CA ASP A 82 0.09 1.02 15.67
C ASP A 82 -0.06 2.52 15.92
N ARG A 83 -0.03 3.34 14.87
CA ARG A 83 -0.09 4.81 14.93
C ARG A 83 -1.39 5.37 14.34
N LEU A 84 -2.47 4.59 14.33
CA LEU A 84 -3.74 4.97 13.67
C LEU A 84 -4.22 6.36 14.10
N ASN A 85 -4.31 6.61 15.40
CA ASN A 85 -4.79 7.90 15.95
C ASN A 85 -3.94 9.10 15.49
N GLU A 86 -2.64 8.90 15.31
CA GLU A 86 -1.74 9.93 14.83
C GLU A 86 -1.98 10.20 13.34
N MET A 87 -2.11 9.15 12.54
CA MET A 87 -2.39 9.26 11.10
C MET A 87 -3.77 9.91 10.83
N GLU A 88 -4.79 9.54 11.62
CA GLU A 88 -6.10 10.18 11.60
C GLU A 88 -6.01 11.68 11.92
N SER A 89 -5.24 12.03 12.94
CA SER A 89 -5.03 13.43 13.35
C SER A 89 -4.35 14.24 12.25
N TYR A 90 -3.35 13.66 11.59
CA TYR A 90 -2.70 14.24 10.42
C TYR A 90 -3.72 14.49 9.30
N ILE A 91 -4.46 13.47 8.88
CA ILE A 91 -5.46 13.58 7.80
C ILE A 91 -6.53 14.63 8.14
N ALA A 92 -7.01 14.64 9.38
CA ALA A 92 -8.01 15.60 9.85
C ALA A 92 -7.50 17.05 9.73
N ASN A 93 -6.28 17.31 10.22
CA ASN A 93 -5.65 18.63 10.14
C ASN A 93 -5.43 19.09 8.69
N ALA A 94 -4.95 18.21 7.81
CA ALA A 94 -4.71 18.53 6.41
C ALA A 94 -6.01 18.73 5.60
N SER A 95 -7.01 17.90 5.84
CA SER A 95 -8.30 17.96 5.13
C SER A 95 -9.22 19.07 5.65
N GLY A 96 -8.99 19.57 6.87
CA GLY A 96 -9.90 20.50 7.56
C GLY A 96 -11.22 19.83 7.98
N ARG A 97 -11.23 18.50 8.09
CA ARG A 97 -12.40 17.69 8.49
C ARG A 97 -12.09 17.00 9.82
N PRO A 98 -13.08 16.79 10.69
CA PRO A 98 -12.87 16.04 11.92
C PRO A 98 -12.53 14.57 11.62
N VAL A 99 -11.82 13.93 12.56
CA VAL A 99 -11.63 12.47 12.58
C VAL A 99 -13.00 11.79 12.60
N THR A 100 -13.12 10.66 11.90
CA THR A 100 -14.35 9.88 11.83
C THR A 100 -14.07 8.40 12.04
N ASP A 101 -14.81 7.76 12.92
CA ASP A 101 -14.70 6.31 13.16
C ASP A 101 -15.18 5.48 11.96
N LYS A 102 -16.03 6.07 11.10
CA LYS A 102 -16.62 5.42 9.93
C LYS A 102 -16.51 6.35 8.72
N PRO A 103 -15.38 6.32 8.01
CA PRO A 103 -15.25 7.10 6.78
C PRO A 103 -16.26 6.63 5.74
N LYS A 104 -16.86 7.58 5.01
CA LYS A 104 -17.81 7.27 3.93
C LYS A 104 -17.16 6.45 2.82
N GLU A 105 -15.91 6.76 2.51
CA GLU A 105 -15.09 6.09 1.49
C GLU A 105 -13.90 5.38 2.15
N PRO A 106 -14.09 4.18 2.75
CA PRO A 106 -13.07 3.51 3.56
C PRO A 106 -11.79 3.17 2.80
N LEU A 107 -11.87 2.83 1.50
CA LEU A 107 -10.68 2.56 0.68
C LEU A 107 -9.88 3.85 0.41
N LEU A 108 -10.56 4.97 0.15
CA LEU A 108 -9.89 6.27 -0.02
C LEU A 108 -9.21 6.71 1.27
N HIS A 109 -9.85 6.43 2.41
CA HIS A 109 -9.29 6.67 3.73
C HIS A 109 -8.04 5.82 4.00
N ALA A 110 -8.07 4.53 3.64
CA ALA A 110 -6.90 3.64 3.74
C ALA A 110 -5.71 4.13 2.89
N ILE A 111 -5.96 4.68 1.69
CA ILE A 111 -4.93 5.31 0.85
C ILE A 111 -4.27 6.47 1.59
N MET A 112 -5.08 7.37 2.16
CA MET A 112 -4.57 8.53 2.90
C MET A 112 -3.79 8.12 4.16
N LEU A 113 -4.24 7.09 4.89
CA LEU A 113 -3.53 6.55 6.06
C LEU A 113 -2.15 6.01 5.69
N CYS A 114 -2.07 5.20 4.63
CA CYS A 114 -0.80 4.65 4.15
C CYS A 114 0.15 5.76 3.68
N GLY A 115 -0.37 6.73 2.92
CA GLY A 115 0.39 7.89 2.46
C GLY A 115 0.88 8.78 3.59
N ALA A 116 0.04 9.04 4.61
CA ALA A 116 0.42 9.80 5.78
C ALA A 116 1.51 9.09 6.59
N TYR A 117 1.38 7.77 6.80
CA TYR A 117 2.37 6.99 7.54
C TYR A 117 3.71 7.00 6.84
N GLU A 118 3.75 6.64 5.55
CA GLU A 118 4.99 6.55 4.81
C GLU A 118 5.73 7.90 4.77
N MET A 119 4.98 8.99 4.66
CA MET A 119 5.53 10.34 4.67
C MET A 119 6.10 10.75 6.04
N ALA A 120 5.49 10.32 7.13
CA ALA A 120 5.96 10.58 8.49
C ALA A 120 7.17 9.69 8.87
N ASP A 121 7.26 8.49 8.30
CA ASP A 121 8.26 7.46 8.66
C ASP A 121 9.48 7.44 7.72
N SER A 122 9.40 8.07 6.54
CA SER A 122 10.45 8.06 5.51
C SER A 122 11.00 9.46 5.21
N PRO A 123 11.71 10.12 6.15
CA PRO A 123 12.19 11.49 5.97
C PRO A 123 13.22 11.64 4.82
N ASP A 124 13.90 10.55 4.47
CA ASP A 124 14.91 10.51 3.40
C ASP A 124 14.30 10.36 1.99
N VAL A 125 13.00 10.04 1.89
CA VAL A 125 12.30 9.89 0.61
C VAL A 125 11.61 11.21 0.26
N ASP A 126 11.76 11.65 -1.00
CA ASP A 126 11.15 12.91 -1.43
C ASP A 126 9.62 12.80 -1.45
N GLY A 127 8.93 13.68 -0.72
CA GLY A 127 7.48 13.63 -0.54
C GLY A 127 6.66 13.61 -1.84
N PRO A 128 7.02 14.38 -2.89
CA PRO A 128 6.38 14.28 -4.20
C PRO A 128 6.42 12.88 -4.82
N VAL A 129 7.45 12.08 -4.55
CA VAL A 129 7.52 10.68 -5.01
C VAL A 129 6.47 9.84 -4.29
N ILE A 130 6.39 9.95 -2.96
CA ILE A 130 5.36 9.26 -2.16
C ILE A 130 3.96 9.65 -2.64
N ILE A 131 3.71 10.96 -2.81
CA ILE A 131 2.42 11.48 -3.29
C ILE A 131 2.09 10.88 -4.65
N SER A 132 3.02 10.93 -5.61
CA SER A 132 2.81 10.37 -6.96
C SER A 132 2.45 8.88 -6.90
N ASP A 133 3.16 8.10 -6.09
CA ASP A 133 2.91 6.66 -6.00
C ASP A 133 1.53 6.34 -5.36
N TYR A 134 1.07 7.13 -4.39
CA TYR A 134 -0.30 6.97 -3.85
C TYR A 134 -1.39 7.52 -4.76
N LEU A 135 -1.09 8.49 -5.63
CA LEU A 135 -1.99 8.90 -6.70
C LEU A 135 -2.16 7.81 -7.75
N ASP A 136 -1.09 7.10 -8.11
CA ASP A 136 -1.18 5.94 -9.00
C ASP A 136 -2.08 4.85 -8.40
N VAL A 137 -1.95 4.58 -7.09
CA VAL A 137 -2.88 3.68 -6.36
C VAL A 137 -4.30 4.23 -6.39
N THR A 138 -4.51 5.53 -6.18
CA THR A 138 -5.85 6.14 -6.19
C THR A 138 -6.51 6.02 -7.57
N HIS A 139 -5.75 6.25 -8.64
CA HIS A 139 -6.23 6.15 -10.02
C HIS A 139 -6.58 4.72 -10.45
N ALA A 140 -6.10 3.71 -9.73
CA ALA A 140 -6.52 2.33 -9.96
C ALA A 140 -7.97 2.04 -9.50
N PHE A 141 -8.55 2.90 -8.64
CA PHE A 141 -9.87 2.67 -8.04
C PHE A 141 -10.85 3.84 -8.18
N TYR A 142 -10.36 5.06 -8.40
CA TYR A 142 -11.18 6.28 -8.39
C TYR A 142 -10.88 7.19 -9.57
N GLU A 143 -11.80 8.15 -9.79
CA GLU A 143 -11.68 9.17 -10.80
C GLU A 143 -10.84 10.37 -10.33
N GLN A 144 -10.82 11.44 -11.14
CA GLN A 144 -9.99 12.62 -10.89
C GLN A 144 -10.38 13.39 -9.61
N GLY A 145 -11.62 13.30 -9.14
CA GLY A 145 -12.08 14.05 -7.97
C GLY A 145 -11.36 13.59 -6.70
N GLU A 146 -11.35 12.29 -6.46
CA GLU A 146 -10.75 11.64 -5.31
C GLU A 146 -9.22 11.73 -5.35
N ALA A 147 -8.62 11.58 -6.54
CA ALA A 147 -7.19 11.79 -6.71
C ALA A 147 -6.77 13.22 -6.34
N ARG A 148 -7.54 14.24 -6.70
CA ARG A 148 -7.28 15.63 -6.28
C ARG A 148 -7.39 15.80 -4.77
N LEU A 149 -8.35 15.13 -4.13
CA LEU A 149 -8.48 15.16 -2.67
C LEU A 149 -7.25 14.54 -2.00
N VAL A 150 -6.84 13.33 -2.41
CA VAL A 150 -5.64 12.65 -1.88
C VAL A 150 -4.40 13.52 -2.08
N ASN A 151 -4.20 14.07 -3.28
CA ASN A 151 -3.09 14.98 -3.56
C ASN A 151 -3.08 16.18 -2.61
N GLY A 152 -4.23 16.84 -2.45
CA GLY A 152 -4.34 18.03 -1.59
C GLY A 152 -4.11 17.73 -0.11
N VAL A 153 -4.53 16.55 0.38
CA VAL A 153 -4.28 16.12 1.76
C VAL A 153 -2.80 15.81 1.96
N LEU A 154 -2.22 14.95 1.12
CA LEU A 154 -0.83 14.53 1.27
C LEU A 154 0.16 15.68 1.04
N ASP A 155 -0.11 16.61 0.11
CA ASP A 155 0.72 17.81 -0.08
C ASP A 155 0.73 18.75 1.13
N LYS A 156 -0.43 18.92 1.81
CA LYS A 156 -0.48 19.68 3.06
C LYS A 156 0.25 18.99 4.20
N LEU A 157 0.13 17.66 4.29
CA LEU A 157 0.88 16.87 5.28
C LEU A 157 2.39 17.01 5.09
N PHE A 158 2.84 16.87 3.85
CA PHE A 158 4.24 17.05 3.49
C PHE A 158 4.81 18.38 3.96
N LYS A 159 4.04 19.46 3.76
CA LYS A 159 4.42 20.83 4.20
C LYS A 159 4.40 21.01 5.70
N ALA A 160 3.61 20.22 6.44
CA ALA A 160 3.50 20.33 7.90
C ALA A 160 4.57 19.49 8.63
N LEU A 161 5.11 18.45 7.97
CA LEU A 161 6.15 17.58 8.53
C LEU A 161 7.58 18.10 8.30
N ARG A 162 7.75 19.22 7.57
CA ARG A 162 9.03 19.88 7.29
C ARG A 162 9.07 21.28 7.91
#